data_AF-A0A1B3NDP5-F1
#
_entry.id   AF-A0A1B3NDP5-F1
#
_cell.length_a   1.000
_cell.length_b   1.000
_cell.length_c   1.000
_cell.angle_alpha   90.00
_cell.angle_beta   90.00
_cell.angle_gamma   90.00
#
_symmetry.space_group_name_H-M   'P 1'
#
loop_
_entity.id
_entity.type
_entity.pdbx_description
1 polymer ?
#
loop_
_entity_poly.entity_id
_entity_poly.type
_entity_poly.pdbx_seq_one_letter_code
_entity_poly.pdbx_strand_id
1 'polypeptide(L)'
;MDIGQGTRNLDSMARSFLIMVTMLACLAPAAAQEQPGPARAGSQHGWSAEDYAKACSPLLAESASRIRLRLLAFEPVFGKAAIKWSAEDYQKVVDLARACHGFSRNGEMVDGNNWKAMVEGARDAVLPVAEKAIQVDEYARTLTTEAIRLPACWRMADFKIDPHAMTDTSKEVFGQSFMQMSDSDLETAVKYVNECLLYLPDYAKSVKGWREAQGKELVGAIMDKALLILKRRAEWREWGHRETDLVINDADGAQIPPTMLSRTAREMVLRFNKAAALRRRFTPESISVLVKIADDVVAENKNAYDLAYAEAVSKRIQEEIFRRP
;
A
#
# COMPACT_ATOMS: atom_id res chain seq x y z
N MET A 1 49.84 28.44 31.14
CA MET A 1 49.97 29.39 32.26
C MET A 1 48.75 29.20 33.15
N ASP A 2 49.03 28.94 34.42
CA ASP A 2 48.17 28.86 35.63
C ASP A 2 46.97 27.90 35.64
N ILE A 3 46.97 26.79 36.39
CA ILE A 3 47.16 26.47 37.85
C ILE A 3 45.85 26.54 38.64
N GLY A 4 45.52 25.44 39.33
CA GLY A 4 44.62 25.38 40.50
C GLY A 4 43.59 24.24 40.43
N GLN A 5 43.95 22.98 40.75
CA GLN A 5 44.00 22.35 42.09
C GLN A 5 42.65 22.10 42.78
N GLY A 6 42.44 20.84 43.22
CA GLY A 6 41.40 20.39 44.15
C GLY A 6 41.05 18.90 44.00
N THR A 7 41.99 17.97 44.08
CA THR A 7 42.35 17.13 45.26
C THR A 7 41.23 16.28 45.90
N ARG A 8 41.35 14.95 45.79
CA ARG A 8 41.48 13.92 46.88
C ARG A 8 41.09 12.53 46.32
N ASN A 9 42.04 11.60 46.18
CA ASN A 9 42.48 10.57 47.16
C ASN A 9 41.42 9.46 47.35
N LEU A 10 41.65 8.15 47.25
CA LEU A 10 42.84 7.27 47.29
C LEU A 10 42.57 6.05 46.33
N ASP A 11 43.52 5.47 45.58
CA ASP A 11 44.58 4.53 46.01
C ASP A 11 44.06 3.42 46.96
N SER A 12 44.31 2.12 46.81
CA SER A 12 45.34 1.39 46.08
C SER A 12 45.10 -0.12 46.27
N MET A 13 45.45 -0.90 45.23
CA MET A 13 46.11 -2.23 45.23
C MET A 13 45.57 -3.37 46.12
N ALA A 14 45.14 -4.50 45.57
CA ALA A 14 45.89 -5.57 44.89
C ALA A 14 46.22 -6.77 45.79
N ARG A 15 46.18 -7.95 45.15
CA ARG A 15 46.74 -9.26 45.54
C ARG A 15 45.96 -10.09 46.57
N SER A 16 45.45 -11.23 46.10
CA SER A 16 45.99 -12.53 46.54
C SER A 16 45.66 -13.61 45.52
N PHE A 17 46.72 -14.27 45.07
CA PHE A 17 46.76 -15.47 44.23
C PHE A 17 47.02 -16.68 45.15
N LEU A 18 46.80 -17.88 44.62
CA LEU A 18 47.32 -19.20 45.00
C LEU A 18 46.44 -20.19 45.83
N ILE A 19 45.97 -21.21 45.10
CA ILE A 19 46.18 -22.66 45.29
C ILE A 19 45.66 -23.34 46.57
N MET A 20 44.72 -24.28 46.38
CA MET A 20 44.89 -25.64 46.91
C MET A 20 44.19 -26.69 46.02
N VAL A 21 44.97 -27.67 45.60
CA VAL A 21 44.62 -28.85 44.79
C VAL A 21 44.47 -30.06 45.72
N THR A 22 43.74 -31.08 45.24
CA THR A 22 43.67 -32.52 45.64
C THR A 22 42.84 -32.89 46.89
N MET A 23 42.05 -33.98 46.94
CA MET A 23 42.09 -35.28 46.22
C MET A 23 40.72 -36.00 46.25
N LEU A 24 40.49 -36.84 45.21
CA LEU A 24 39.86 -38.19 45.13
C LEU A 24 38.71 -38.61 46.08
N ALA A 25 37.77 -39.50 45.76
CA ALA A 25 37.21 -40.21 44.59
C ALA A 25 36.42 -41.39 45.19
N CYS A 26 35.19 -41.67 44.75
CA CYS A 26 34.65 -43.03 44.72
C CYS A 26 33.49 -43.12 43.72
N LEU A 27 33.62 -44.10 42.84
CA LEU A 27 32.73 -44.49 41.75
C LEU A 27 31.48 -45.21 42.29
N ALA A 28 30.32 -45.03 41.64
CA ALA A 28 29.57 -46.11 40.98
C ALA A 28 28.21 -45.60 40.45
N PRO A 29 27.65 -46.21 39.39
CA PRO A 29 26.67 -45.61 38.52
C PRO A 29 25.24 -45.90 39.02
N ALA A 30 24.39 -44.88 39.04
CA ALA A 30 22.96 -45.07 39.20
C ALA A 30 22.27 -44.34 38.07
N ALA A 31 21.76 -45.15 37.13
CA ALA A 31 20.67 -44.90 36.21
C ALA A 31 20.55 -43.48 35.63
N ALA A 32 20.70 -43.40 34.31
CA ALA A 32 19.95 -42.45 33.52
C ALA A 32 18.47 -42.57 33.88
N GLN A 33 18.01 -41.76 34.84
CA GLN A 33 16.63 -41.35 34.87
C GLN A 33 16.48 -40.42 33.67
N GLU A 34 15.91 -40.96 32.59
CA GLU A 34 15.06 -40.16 31.72
C GLU A 34 14.20 -39.30 32.63
N GLN A 35 14.51 -38.01 32.72
CA GLN A 35 13.52 -37.06 33.21
C GLN A 35 12.33 -37.23 32.29
N PRO A 36 11.14 -37.60 32.80
CA PRO A 36 9.95 -37.57 31.98
C PRO A 36 9.73 -36.11 31.56
N GLY A 37 10.08 -35.81 30.31
CA GLY A 37 9.76 -34.55 29.63
C GLY A 37 8.24 -34.31 29.64
N PRO A 38 7.80 -33.10 29.27
CA PRO A 38 6.54 -32.50 29.73
C PRO A 38 5.31 -33.18 29.11
N ALA A 39 4.94 -34.34 29.63
CA ALA A 39 3.69 -35.03 29.28
C ALA A 39 2.48 -34.51 30.09
N ARG A 40 2.67 -33.51 30.98
CA ARG A 40 1.61 -33.06 31.90
C ARG A 40 0.69 -31.96 31.36
N ALA A 41 0.98 -31.35 30.21
CA ALA A 41 0.12 -30.29 29.67
C ALA A 41 -0.90 -30.81 28.63
N GLY A 42 -0.56 -31.81 27.82
CA GLY A 42 -1.46 -32.36 26.79
C GLY A 42 -2.70 -33.05 27.37
N SER A 43 -2.59 -33.68 28.54
CA SER A 43 -3.70 -34.40 29.17
C SER A 43 -4.76 -33.51 29.81
N GLN A 44 -4.49 -32.22 30.05
CA GLN A 44 -5.48 -31.29 30.62
C GLN A 44 -6.52 -30.79 29.60
N HIS A 45 -6.25 -30.95 28.30
CA HIS A 45 -7.14 -30.49 27.23
C HIS A 45 -7.65 -31.63 26.32
N GLY A 46 -7.42 -32.89 26.70
CA GLY A 46 -7.91 -34.05 25.95
C GLY A 46 -7.23 -34.28 24.60
N TRP A 47 -6.03 -33.70 24.39
CA TRP A 47 -5.28 -33.87 23.14
C TRP A 47 -4.35 -35.08 23.23
N SER A 48 -4.16 -35.76 22.11
CA SER A 48 -3.05 -36.72 21.98
C SER A 48 -1.71 -35.98 22.08
N ALA A 49 -0.64 -36.68 22.43
CA ALA A 49 0.70 -36.08 22.48
C ALA A 49 1.15 -35.53 21.11
N GLU A 50 0.76 -36.22 20.03
CA GLU A 50 1.05 -35.80 18.65
C GLU A 50 0.27 -34.52 18.28
N ASP A 51 -1.02 -34.48 18.60
CA ASP A 51 -1.87 -33.30 18.34
C ASP A 51 -1.40 -32.09 19.15
N TYR A 52 -1.01 -32.30 20.41
CA TYR A 52 -0.45 -31.25 21.26
C TYR A 52 0.85 -30.69 20.70
N ALA A 53 1.78 -31.56 20.30
CA ALA A 53 3.03 -31.12 19.68
C ALA A 53 2.78 -30.36 18.37
N LYS A 54 1.84 -30.83 17.53
CA LYS A 54 1.47 -30.17 16.28
C LYS A 54 0.85 -28.79 16.50
N ALA A 55 -0.05 -28.67 17.48
CA ALA A 55 -0.72 -27.40 17.80
C ALA A 55 0.23 -26.37 18.42
N CYS A 56 1.20 -26.80 19.25
CA CYS A 56 2.12 -25.90 19.95
C CYS A 56 3.38 -25.55 19.14
N SER A 57 3.76 -26.37 18.16
CA SER A 57 4.96 -26.11 17.33
C SER A 57 4.97 -24.74 16.61
N PRO A 58 3.85 -24.20 16.09
CA PRO A 58 3.81 -22.85 15.52
C PRO A 58 4.22 -21.73 16.49
N LEU A 59 4.00 -21.91 17.80
CA LEU A 59 4.39 -20.94 18.83
C LEU A 59 5.88 -21.00 19.21
N LEU A 60 6.61 -21.99 18.70
CA LEU A 60 8.08 -22.05 18.79
C LEU A 60 8.74 -21.58 17.50
N ALA A 61 8.05 -21.67 16.35
CA ALA A 61 8.61 -21.28 15.05
C ALA A 61 8.96 -19.78 14.96
N GLU A 62 8.22 -18.92 15.66
CA GLU A 62 8.51 -17.49 15.77
C GLU A 62 8.34 -17.02 17.22
N SER A 63 9.21 -16.11 17.68
CA SER A 63 9.09 -15.57 19.04
C SER A 63 7.87 -14.65 19.19
N ALA A 64 7.30 -14.60 20.39
CA ALA A 64 6.16 -13.73 20.73
C ALA A 64 6.43 -12.25 20.37
N SER A 65 7.65 -11.77 20.64
CA SER A 65 8.07 -10.40 20.31
C SER A 65 8.07 -10.16 18.80
N ARG A 66 8.51 -11.14 18.00
CA ARG A 66 8.48 -11.02 16.53
C ARG A 66 7.04 -10.99 16.03
N ILE A 67 6.16 -11.86 16.54
CA ILE A 67 4.74 -11.84 16.20
C ILE A 67 4.10 -10.48 16.51
N ARG A 68 4.38 -9.90 17.69
CA ARG A 68 3.92 -8.55 18.02
C ARG A 68 4.34 -7.51 16.99
N LEU A 69 5.62 -7.50 16.60
CA LEU A 69 6.11 -6.54 15.59
C LEU A 69 5.41 -6.73 14.23
N ARG A 70 5.19 -7.97 13.81
CA ARG A 70 4.49 -8.29 12.56
C ARG A 70 3.04 -7.86 12.58
N LEU A 71 2.33 -8.09 13.70
CA LEU A 71 0.97 -7.60 13.90
C LEU A 71 0.91 -6.07 13.79
N LEU A 72 1.82 -5.36 14.47
CA LEU A 72 1.90 -3.90 14.43
C LEU A 72 2.23 -3.35 13.02
N ALA A 73 2.98 -4.11 12.24
CA ALA A 73 3.28 -3.81 10.83
C ALA A 73 2.19 -4.28 9.85
N PHE A 74 1.07 -4.80 10.35
CA PHE A 74 -0.02 -5.39 9.57
C PHE A 74 0.38 -6.56 8.64
N GLU A 75 1.48 -7.25 8.94
CA GLU A 75 1.96 -8.39 8.17
C GLU A 75 1.10 -9.66 8.38
N PRO A 76 1.20 -10.66 7.48
CA PRO A 76 0.56 -11.96 7.68
C PRO A 76 1.13 -12.71 8.87
N VAL A 77 0.28 -13.07 9.83
CA VAL A 77 0.62 -13.89 10.99
C VAL A 77 -0.23 -15.16 10.96
N PHE A 78 0.39 -16.32 11.18
CA PHE A 78 -0.26 -17.64 11.07
C PHE A 78 -1.09 -17.82 9.79
N GLY A 79 -0.59 -17.30 8.66
CA GLY A 79 -1.23 -17.40 7.34
C GLY A 79 -2.38 -16.40 7.09
N LYS A 80 -2.71 -15.52 8.05
CA LYS A 80 -3.76 -14.51 7.92
C LYS A 80 -3.20 -13.10 8.04
N ALA A 81 -3.51 -12.23 7.08
CA ALA A 81 -3.13 -10.81 7.13
C ALA A 81 -3.67 -10.14 8.40
N ALA A 82 -2.83 -9.47 9.19
CA ALA A 82 -3.22 -8.85 10.46
C ALA A 82 -4.33 -7.80 10.31
N ILE A 83 -4.41 -7.13 9.16
CA ILE A 83 -5.51 -6.20 8.83
C ILE A 83 -6.90 -6.88 8.76
N LYS A 84 -6.94 -8.21 8.72
CA LYS A 84 -8.18 -9.03 8.71
C LYS A 84 -8.42 -9.77 10.02
N TRP A 85 -7.62 -9.53 11.06
CA TRP A 85 -7.78 -10.18 12.34
C TRP A 85 -8.95 -9.58 13.12
N SER A 86 -9.83 -10.44 13.62
CA SER A 86 -10.89 -10.09 14.55
C SER A 86 -10.43 -10.29 15.99
N ALA A 87 -11.20 -9.80 16.96
CA ALA A 87 -10.96 -10.05 18.39
C ALA A 87 -10.85 -11.55 18.72
N GLU A 88 -11.58 -12.40 18.00
CA GLU A 88 -11.54 -13.85 18.17
C GLU A 88 -10.19 -14.46 17.76
N ASP A 89 -9.54 -13.93 16.73
CA ASP A 89 -8.21 -14.42 16.31
C ASP A 89 -7.16 -14.18 17.39
N TYR A 90 -7.16 -12.97 17.99
CA TYR A 90 -6.28 -12.67 19.13
C TYR A 90 -6.54 -13.61 20.29
N GLN A 91 -7.82 -13.83 20.63
CA GLN A 91 -8.20 -14.70 21.73
C GLN A 91 -7.77 -16.15 21.49
N LYS A 92 -7.94 -16.68 20.27
CA LYS A 92 -7.47 -18.02 19.88
C LYS A 92 -5.98 -18.19 20.08
N VAL A 93 -5.17 -17.19 19.72
CA VAL A 93 -3.71 -17.26 19.93
C VAL A 93 -3.36 -17.21 21.41
N VAL A 94 -4.02 -16.36 22.20
CA VAL A 94 -3.81 -16.28 23.66
C VAL A 94 -4.20 -17.59 24.34
N ASP A 95 -5.32 -18.19 23.98
CA ASP A 95 -5.78 -19.45 24.55
C ASP A 95 -4.87 -20.63 24.14
N LEU A 96 -4.44 -20.66 22.89
CA LEU A 96 -3.45 -21.64 22.43
C LEU A 96 -2.13 -21.48 23.18
N ALA A 97 -1.63 -20.26 23.35
CA ALA A 97 -0.39 -20.01 24.09
C ALA A 97 -0.49 -20.39 25.57
N ARG A 98 -1.66 -20.21 26.18
CA ARG A 98 -1.93 -20.68 27.55
C ARG A 98 -1.92 -22.21 27.62
N ALA A 99 -2.61 -22.88 26.71
CA ALA A 99 -2.63 -24.35 26.64
C ALA A 99 -1.24 -24.95 26.36
N CYS A 100 -0.42 -24.23 25.59
CA CYS A 100 0.94 -24.62 25.24
C CYS A 100 1.99 -24.17 26.25
N HIS A 101 1.63 -23.52 27.37
CA HIS A 101 2.59 -23.01 28.33
C HIS A 101 3.49 -24.15 28.88
N GLY A 102 4.80 -23.96 28.81
CA GLY A 102 5.78 -24.97 29.23
C GLY A 102 6.08 -26.05 28.18
N PHE A 103 5.38 -26.05 27.04
CA PHE A 103 5.78 -26.87 25.89
C PHE A 103 7.16 -26.44 25.43
N SER A 104 8.08 -27.39 25.28
CA SER A 104 9.46 -27.12 24.90
C SER A 104 9.95 -28.09 23.84
N ARG A 105 10.78 -27.57 22.93
CA ARG A 105 11.44 -28.33 21.86
C ARG A 105 12.74 -27.63 21.49
N ASN A 106 13.81 -28.39 21.29
CA ASN A 106 15.12 -27.87 20.86
C ASN A 106 15.70 -26.74 21.75
N GLY A 107 15.41 -26.77 23.05
CA GLY A 107 15.90 -25.75 24.01
C GLY A 107 15.08 -24.47 24.06
N GLU A 108 14.03 -24.35 23.25
CA GLU A 108 13.05 -23.26 23.33
C GLU A 108 11.80 -23.73 24.08
N MET A 109 11.16 -22.79 24.78
CA MET A 109 9.95 -23.06 25.57
C MET A 109 8.91 -21.99 25.31
N VAL A 110 7.65 -22.42 25.16
CA VAL A 110 6.52 -21.52 25.06
C VAL A 110 6.23 -20.92 26.44
N ASP A 111 6.53 -19.63 26.59
CA ASP A 111 6.03 -18.84 27.71
C ASP A 111 4.67 -18.22 27.36
N GLY A 112 3.60 -18.93 27.73
CA GLY A 112 2.23 -18.46 27.55
C GLY A 112 1.93 -17.06 28.12
N ASN A 113 2.60 -16.63 29.19
CA ASN A 113 2.38 -15.29 29.76
C ASN A 113 3.04 -14.21 28.90
N ASN A 114 4.26 -14.45 28.43
CA ASN A 114 4.92 -13.57 27.47
C ASN A 114 4.14 -13.48 26.16
N TRP A 115 3.67 -14.61 25.63
CA TRP A 115 2.81 -14.64 24.44
C TRP A 115 1.54 -13.81 24.62
N LYS A 116 0.83 -14.00 25.74
CA LYS A 116 -0.36 -13.19 26.07
C LYS A 116 -0.03 -11.70 26.05
N ALA A 117 0.99 -11.29 26.80
CA ALA A 117 1.38 -9.87 26.90
C ALA A 117 1.73 -9.27 25.53
N MET A 118 2.45 -10.02 24.68
CA MET A 118 2.86 -9.55 23.36
C MET A 118 1.68 -9.44 22.38
N VAL A 119 0.77 -10.41 22.38
CA VAL A 119 -0.40 -10.44 21.49
C VAL A 119 -1.44 -9.40 21.92
N GLU A 120 -1.74 -9.30 23.22
CA GLU A 120 -2.64 -8.27 23.75
C GLU A 120 -2.06 -6.86 23.55
N GLY A 121 -0.75 -6.69 23.76
CA GLY A 121 -0.08 -5.41 23.51
C GLY A 121 -0.02 -4.99 22.03
N ALA A 122 -0.26 -5.90 21.08
CA ALA A 122 -0.48 -5.56 19.67
C ALA A 122 -1.96 -5.29 19.36
N ARG A 123 -2.87 -6.05 19.99
CA ARG A 123 -4.31 -5.98 19.77
C ARG A 123 -4.84 -4.56 19.85
N ASP A 124 -4.47 -3.81 20.88
CA ASP A 124 -5.01 -2.46 21.12
C ASP A 124 -4.69 -1.47 19.99
N ALA A 125 -3.57 -1.66 19.29
CA ALA A 125 -3.18 -0.82 18.16
C ALA A 125 -3.75 -1.32 16.82
N VAL A 126 -3.84 -2.63 16.64
CA VAL A 126 -4.15 -3.25 15.35
C VAL A 126 -5.65 -3.48 15.18
N LEU A 127 -6.33 -3.96 16.22
CA LEU A 127 -7.73 -4.36 16.16
C LEU A 127 -8.66 -3.22 15.71
N PRO A 128 -8.54 -1.96 16.21
CA PRO A 128 -9.42 -0.88 15.76
C PRO A 128 -9.29 -0.58 14.25
N VAL A 129 -8.09 -0.73 13.69
CA VAL A 129 -7.84 -0.55 12.25
C VAL A 129 -8.40 -1.75 11.47
N ALA A 130 -8.18 -2.97 11.97
CA ALA A 130 -8.67 -4.19 11.35
C ALA A 130 -10.21 -4.28 11.32
N GLU A 131 -10.89 -3.90 12.41
CA GLU A 131 -12.36 -3.87 12.47
C GLU A 131 -12.96 -2.93 11.44
N LYS A 132 -12.40 -1.71 11.32
CA LYS A 132 -12.81 -0.77 10.26
C LYS A 132 -12.46 -1.28 8.87
N ALA A 133 -11.32 -1.94 8.70
CA ALA A 133 -10.95 -2.53 7.41
C ALA A 133 -11.94 -3.63 6.99
N ILE A 134 -12.39 -4.46 7.92
CA ILE A 134 -13.43 -5.47 7.69
C ILE A 134 -14.75 -4.80 7.30
N GLN A 135 -15.16 -3.74 8.01
CA GLN A 135 -16.39 -2.99 7.68
C GLN A 135 -16.33 -2.38 6.28
N VAL A 136 -15.19 -1.78 5.91
CA VAL A 136 -15.01 -1.19 4.58
C VAL A 136 -14.94 -2.25 3.49
N ASP A 137 -14.32 -3.41 3.74
CA ASP A 137 -14.32 -4.56 2.82
C ASP A 137 -15.74 -5.13 2.63
N GLU A 138 -16.57 -5.15 3.68
CA GLU A 138 -17.98 -5.56 3.60
C GLU A 138 -18.79 -4.55 2.80
N TYR A 139 -18.61 -3.25 3.04
CA TYR A 139 -19.24 -2.20 2.25
C TYR A 139 -18.83 -2.28 0.77
N ALA A 140 -17.54 -2.53 0.49
CA ALA A 140 -17.04 -2.70 -0.88
C ALA A 140 -17.83 -3.78 -1.63
N ARG A 141 -18.15 -4.91 -0.98
CA ARG A 141 -18.93 -6.01 -1.59
C ARG A 141 -20.35 -5.59 -1.97
N THR A 142 -20.93 -4.61 -1.28
CA THR A 142 -22.25 -4.05 -1.64
C THR A 142 -22.20 -3.17 -2.88
N LEU A 143 -21.02 -2.64 -3.22
CA LEU A 143 -20.79 -1.78 -4.37
C LEU A 143 -20.24 -2.52 -5.60
N THR A 144 -19.57 -3.66 -5.39
CA THR A 144 -18.97 -4.43 -6.49
C THR A 144 -20.02 -5.00 -7.44
N THR A 145 -19.79 -4.82 -8.73
CA THR A 145 -20.54 -5.46 -9.82
C THR A 145 -19.64 -6.47 -10.55
N GLU A 146 -20.15 -7.18 -11.56
CA GLU A 146 -19.28 -8.01 -12.41
C GLU A 146 -18.18 -7.19 -13.12
N ALA A 147 -18.43 -5.89 -13.35
CA ALA A 147 -17.55 -4.98 -14.08
C ALA A 147 -16.47 -4.33 -13.19
N ILE A 148 -16.72 -4.13 -11.90
CA ILE A 148 -15.75 -3.49 -10.98
C ILE A 148 -15.39 -4.42 -9.83
N ARG A 149 -14.08 -4.66 -9.66
CA ARG A 149 -13.53 -5.21 -8.41
C ARG A 149 -12.76 -4.13 -7.66
N LEU A 150 -13.36 -3.62 -6.60
CA LEU A 150 -12.73 -2.63 -5.74
C LEU A 150 -11.54 -3.25 -4.99
N PRO A 151 -10.37 -2.59 -4.97
CA PRO A 151 -9.21 -3.11 -4.26
C PRO A 151 -9.34 -2.90 -2.76
N ALA A 152 -8.73 -3.75 -1.94
CA ALA A 152 -8.66 -3.47 -0.50
C ALA A 152 -7.97 -2.12 -0.23
N CYS A 153 -8.53 -1.26 0.63
CA CYS A 153 -8.08 0.13 0.77
C CYS A 153 -6.60 0.28 1.11
N TRP A 154 -6.01 -0.67 1.85
CA TRP A 154 -4.59 -0.63 2.19
C TRP A 154 -3.68 -0.61 0.96
N ARG A 155 -4.13 -1.10 -0.20
CA ARG A 155 -3.41 -1.01 -1.49
C ARG A 155 -3.35 0.42 -2.03
N MET A 156 -4.28 1.28 -1.63
CA MET A 156 -4.28 2.69 -2.04
C MET A 156 -3.08 3.44 -1.47
N ALA A 157 -2.46 2.96 -0.38
CA ALA A 157 -1.22 3.54 0.14
C ALA A 157 -0.05 3.50 -0.85
N ASP A 158 -0.14 2.68 -1.90
CA ASP A 158 0.84 2.60 -2.98
C ASP A 158 0.41 3.41 -4.23
N PHE A 159 -0.76 4.06 -4.19
CA PHE A 159 -1.22 4.92 -5.28
C PHE A 159 -0.30 6.13 -5.41
N LYS A 160 0.11 6.35 -6.65
CA LYS A 160 0.93 7.46 -7.11
C LYS A 160 0.22 8.15 -8.26
N ILE A 161 0.17 9.46 -8.15
CA ILE A 161 -0.22 10.35 -9.22
C ILE A 161 0.87 11.43 -9.36
N ASP A 162 1.45 11.52 -10.54
CA ASP A 162 2.34 12.61 -10.92
C ASP A 162 1.87 13.17 -12.28
N PRO A 163 1.22 14.33 -12.29
CA PRO A 163 0.75 14.96 -13.52
C PRO A 163 1.90 15.45 -14.42
N HIS A 164 3.11 15.66 -13.88
CA HIS A 164 4.29 16.06 -14.65
C HIS A 164 5.02 14.85 -15.25
N ALA A 165 5.10 13.74 -14.52
CA ALA A 165 5.76 12.51 -14.99
C ALA A 165 4.79 11.51 -15.65
N MET A 166 3.53 11.89 -15.91
CA MET A 166 2.47 11.01 -16.41
C MET A 166 2.24 9.74 -15.57
N THR A 167 2.65 9.75 -14.31
CA THR A 167 2.49 8.56 -13.50
C THR A 167 1.07 8.54 -12.99
N ASP A 168 0.30 7.54 -13.40
CA ASP A 168 -1.01 7.25 -12.87
C ASP A 168 -1.05 5.74 -12.60
N THR A 169 -1.16 5.39 -11.32
CA THR A 169 -1.15 3.98 -10.90
C THR A 169 -2.56 3.43 -10.64
N SER A 170 -3.59 4.10 -11.17
CA SER A 170 -4.98 3.65 -11.03
C SER A 170 -5.17 2.24 -11.56
N LYS A 171 -4.53 1.88 -12.67
CA LYS A 171 -4.58 0.52 -13.22
C LYS A 171 -3.99 -0.52 -12.27
N GLU A 172 -2.85 -0.25 -11.66
CA GLU A 172 -2.18 -1.17 -10.73
C GLU A 172 -2.99 -1.35 -9.44
N VAL A 173 -3.56 -0.27 -8.93
CA VAL A 173 -4.31 -0.27 -7.67
C VAL A 173 -5.73 -0.83 -7.87
N PHE A 174 -6.48 -0.30 -8.85
CA PHE A 174 -7.89 -0.62 -9.07
C PHE A 174 -8.14 -1.70 -10.14
N GLY A 175 -7.09 -2.17 -10.83
CA GLY A 175 -7.19 -3.15 -11.91
C GLY A 175 -7.57 -2.58 -13.28
N GLN A 176 -8.01 -1.31 -13.32
CA GLN A 176 -8.37 -0.59 -14.53
C GLN A 176 -7.97 0.89 -14.39
N SER A 177 -7.52 1.52 -15.47
CA SER A 177 -7.22 2.95 -15.47
C SER A 177 -8.51 3.76 -15.25
N PHE A 178 -8.43 4.84 -14.47
CA PHE A 178 -9.56 5.75 -14.29
C PHE A 178 -10.07 6.34 -15.61
N MET A 179 -9.20 6.50 -16.61
CA MET A 179 -9.61 6.97 -17.93
C MET A 179 -10.44 5.94 -18.71
N GLN A 180 -10.38 4.66 -18.34
CA GLN A 180 -11.14 3.58 -18.98
C GLN A 180 -12.42 3.18 -18.25
N MET A 181 -12.48 3.44 -16.94
CA MET A 181 -13.68 3.15 -16.13
C MET A 181 -14.90 3.93 -16.68
N SER A 182 -16.10 3.35 -16.59
CA SER A 182 -17.32 4.08 -16.91
C SER A 182 -17.58 5.20 -15.91
N ASP A 183 -18.47 6.16 -16.24
CA ASP A 183 -18.81 7.25 -15.31
C ASP A 183 -19.42 6.69 -14.00
N SER A 184 -20.29 5.68 -14.09
CA SER A 184 -20.85 4.99 -12.91
C SER A 184 -19.78 4.29 -12.06
N ASP A 185 -18.78 3.70 -12.72
CA ASP A 185 -17.72 2.97 -12.02
C ASP A 185 -16.77 3.95 -11.29
N LEU A 186 -16.46 5.09 -11.92
CA LEU A 186 -15.70 6.17 -11.28
C LEU A 186 -16.43 6.75 -10.07
N GLU A 187 -17.74 7.00 -10.17
CA GLU A 187 -18.55 7.47 -9.03
C GLU A 187 -18.54 6.45 -7.88
N THR A 188 -18.61 5.16 -8.21
CA THR A 188 -18.53 4.07 -7.24
C THR A 188 -17.16 4.02 -6.58
N ALA A 189 -16.09 4.17 -7.36
CA ALA A 189 -14.72 4.25 -6.86
C ALA A 189 -14.55 5.45 -5.91
N VAL A 190 -15.10 6.63 -6.24
CA VAL A 190 -15.05 7.82 -5.36
C VAL A 190 -15.74 7.55 -4.02
N LYS A 191 -16.95 6.97 -4.04
CA LYS A 191 -17.67 6.62 -2.79
C LYS A 191 -16.85 5.64 -1.95
N TYR A 192 -16.30 4.60 -2.58
CA TYR A 192 -15.49 3.60 -1.89
C TYR A 192 -14.19 4.19 -1.31
N VAL A 193 -13.47 4.99 -2.10
CA VAL A 193 -12.23 5.65 -1.66
C VAL A 193 -12.48 6.58 -0.49
N ASN A 194 -13.63 7.26 -0.44
CA ASN A 194 -14.04 8.06 0.70
C ASN A 194 -14.18 7.21 1.98
N GLU A 195 -14.79 6.02 1.90
CA GLU A 195 -14.88 5.09 3.04
C GLU A 195 -13.50 4.61 3.54
N CYS A 196 -12.51 4.54 2.66
CA CYS A 196 -11.15 4.18 3.05
C CYS A 196 -10.52 5.19 4.03
N LEU A 197 -11.04 6.42 4.15
CA LEU A 197 -10.61 7.39 5.17
C LEU A 197 -10.78 6.86 6.60
N LEU A 198 -11.69 5.92 6.81
CA LEU A 198 -11.98 5.37 8.14
C LEU A 198 -10.73 4.77 8.79
N TYR A 199 -9.84 4.14 8.01
CA TYR A 199 -8.70 3.41 8.54
C TYR A 199 -7.39 3.56 7.76
N LEU A 200 -7.41 4.02 6.51
CA LEU A 200 -6.20 4.14 5.70
C LEU A 200 -5.13 5.06 6.32
N PRO A 201 -5.45 6.23 6.92
CA PRO A 201 -4.45 7.06 7.57
C PRO A 201 -3.73 6.35 8.73
N ASP A 202 -4.47 5.60 9.55
CA ASP A 202 -3.91 4.85 10.68
C ASP A 202 -3.04 3.68 10.18
N TYR A 203 -3.49 2.96 9.16
CA TYR A 203 -2.71 1.92 8.49
C TYR A 203 -1.41 2.49 7.89
N ALA A 204 -1.49 3.59 7.14
CA ALA A 204 -0.34 4.21 6.49
C ALA A 204 0.65 4.80 7.50
N LYS A 205 0.16 5.32 8.64
CA LYS A 205 1.02 5.72 9.75
C LYS A 205 1.85 4.55 10.27
N SER A 206 1.23 3.39 10.48
CA SER A 206 1.90 2.20 11.01
C SER A 206 2.87 1.55 10.00
N VAL A 207 2.48 1.47 8.72
CA VAL A 207 3.25 0.74 7.69
C VAL A 207 4.26 1.62 6.94
N LYS A 208 3.92 2.89 6.72
CA LYS A 208 4.74 3.83 5.93
C LYS A 208 5.33 4.97 6.76
N GLY A 209 4.99 5.08 8.05
CA GLY A 209 5.45 6.18 8.91
C GLY A 209 4.81 7.53 8.55
N TRP A 210 3.67 7.53 7.86
CA TRP A 210 3.02 8.75 7.40
C TRP A 210 2.37 9.54 8.56
N ARG A 211 2.29 10.86 8.38
CA ARG A 211 1.39 11.69 9.18
C ARG A 211 -0.04 11.49 8.70
N GLU A 212 -1.00 11.66 9.59
CA GLU A 212 -2.43 11.55 9.27
C GLU A 212 -2.85 12.44 8.08
N ALA A 213 -2.31 13.66 8.01
CA ALA A 213 -2.56 14.58 6.92
C ALA A 213 -2.13 14.02 5.55
N GLN A 214 -1.01 13.29 5.48
CA GLN A 214 -0.54 12.69 4.22
C GLN A 214 -1.47 11.57 3.75
N GLY A 215 -2.00 10.77 4.69
CA GLY A 215 -3.01 9.74 4.37
C GLY A 215 -4.30 10.36 3.83
N LYS A 216 -4.77 11.46 4.43
CA LYS A 216 -5.95 12.21 3.97
C LYS A 216 -5.72 12.87 2.62
N GLU A 217 -4.56 13.47 2.41
CA GLU A 217 -4.16 14.10 1.13
C GLU A 217 -4.11 13.08 -0.01
N LEU A 218 -3.54 11.89 0.23
CA LEU A 218 -3.56 10.79 -0.74
C LEU A 218 -4.99 10.44 -1.16
N VAL A 219 -5.88 10.24 -0.19
CA VAL A 219 -7.28 9.89 -0.48
C VAL A 219 -7.97 11.01 -1.26
N GLY A 220 -7.75 12.26 -0.87
CA GLY A 220 -8.20 13.44 -1.63
C GLY A 220 -7.70 13.41 -3.08
N ALA A 221 -6.42 13.19 -3.30
CA ALA A 221 -5.81 13.15 -4.64
C ALA A 221 -6.40 12.05 -5.54
N ILE A 222 -6.69 10.87 -4.98
CA ILE A 222 -7.35 9.78 -5.71
C ILE A 222 -8.76 10.21 -6.15
N MET A 223 -9.55 10.77 -5.22
CA MET A 223 -10.92 11.23 -5.53
C MET A 223 -10.92 12.39 -6.53
N ASP A 224 -10.06 13.38 -6.33
CA ASP A 224 -9.96 14.57 -7.19
C ASP A 224 -9.66 14.20 -8.64
N LYS A 225 -8.80 13.21 -8.86
CA LYS A 225 -8.52 12.69 -10.21
C LYS A 225 -9.76 12.09 -10.85
N ALA A 226 -10.48 11.21 -10.14
CA ALA A 226 -11.70 10.58 -10.64
C ALA A 226 -12.79 11.62 -10.92
N LEU A 227 -13.01 12.56 -10.00
CA LEU A 227 -13.97 13.66 -10.15
C LEU A 227 -13.60 14.60 -11.30
N LEU A 228 -12.31 14.89 -11.51
CA LEU A 228 -11.85 15.67 -12.65
C LEU A 228 -12.22 14.97 -13.97
N ILE A 229 -11.99 13.66 -14.08
CA ILE A 229 -12.34 12.88 -15.28
C ILE A 229 -13.84 12.93 -15.54
N LEU A 230 -14.67 12.68 -14.52
CA LEU A 230 -16.13 12.77 -14.62
C LEU A 230 -16.58 14.14 -15.14
N LYS A 231 -16.06 15.22 -14.54
CA LYS A 231 -16.35 16.59 -14.96
C LYS A 231 -15.95 16.83 -16.41
N ARG A 232 -14.75 16.43 -16.82
CA ARG A 232 -14.27 16.66 -18.20
C ARG A 232 -15.04 15.85 -19.24
N ARG A 233 -15.45 14.62 -18.91
CA ARG A 233 -16.33 13.83 -19.79
C ARG A 233 -17.70 14.46 -19.94
N ALA A 234 -18.29 14.98 -18.86
CA ALA A 234 -19.54 15.73 -18.93
C ALA A 234 -19.41 16.98 -19.82
N GLU A 235 -18.39 17.81 -19.59
CA GLU A 235 -18.09 18.97 -20.44
C GLU A 235 -17.93 18.59 -21.91
N TRP A 236 -17.32 17.43 -22.21
CA TRP A 236 -17.10 16.99 -23.58
C TRP A 236 -18.37 16.46 -24.26
N ARG A 237 -19.26 15.81 -23.50
CA ARG A 237 -20.61 15.46 -23.96
C ARG A 237 -21.40 16.71 -24.35
N GLU A 238 -21.31 17.76 -23.53
CA GLU A 238 -22.00 19.03 -23.77
C GLU A 238 -21.40 19.85 -24.92
N TRP A 239 -20.08 19.75 -25.13
CA TRP A 239 -19.39 20.48 -26.20
C TRP A 239 -20.01 20.21 -27.57
N GLY A 240 -20.44 18.98 -27.83
CA GLY A 240 -20.86 18.54 -29.15
C GLY A 240 -19.64 18.41 -30.08
N HIS A 241 -19.32 17.19 -30.48
CA HIS A 241 -18.19 16.90 -31.35
C HIS A 241 -18.64 16.17 -32.61
N ARG A 242 -17.85 16.30 -33.67
CA ARG A 242 -18.08 15.63 -34.96
C ARG A 242 -17.22 14.37 -35.03
N GLU A 243 -17.63 13.42 -35.86
CA GLU A 243 -16.82 12.22 -36.14
C GLU A 243 -15.42 12.54 -36.68
N THR A 244 -15.25 13.69 -37.33
CA THR A 244 -13.96 14.14 -37.89
C THR A 244 -13.08 14.89 -36.90
N ASP A 245 -13.57 15.18 -35.70
CA ASP A 245 -12.80 15.92 -34.70
C ASP A 245 -11.63 15.06 -34.22
N LEU A 246 -10.48 15.71 -34.00
CA LEU A 246 -9.29 15.05 -33.50
C LEU A 246 -9.55 14.52 -32.09
N VAL A 247 -9.32 13.22 -31.97
CA VAL A 247 -9.37 12.48 -30.74
C VAL A 247 -8.13 11.61 -30.70
N ILE A 248 -7.48 11.59 -29.54
CA ILE A 248 -6.40 10.64 -29.26
C ILE A 248 -6.84 9.67 -28.17
N ASN A 249 -6.21 8.50 -28.16
CA ASN A 249 -6.36 7.53 -27.09
C ASN A 249 -5.09 7.51 -26.23
N ASP A 250 -5.24 7.20 -24.95
CA ASP A 250 -4.10 6.90 -24.09
C ASP A 250 -3.46 5.55 -24.44
N ALA A 251 -2.38 5.20 -23.74
CA ALA A 251 -1.65 3.94 -23.96
C ALA A 251 -2.51 2.68 -23.71
N ASP A 252 -3.58 2.80 -22.93
CA ASP A 252 -4.52 1.73 -22.64
C ASP A 252 -5.74 1.74 -23.60
N GLY A 253 -5.77 2.65 -24.58
CA GLY A 253 -6.84 2.75 -25.57
C GLY A 253 -8.06 3.57 -25.12
N ALA A 254 -7.99 4.24 -23.96
CA ALA A 254 -9.06 5.10 -23.48
C ALA A 254 -9.07 6.43 -24.23
N GLN A 255 -10.26 6.89 -24.61
CA GLN A 255 -10.41 8.16 -25.29
C GLN A 255 -10.09 9.33 -24.35
N ILE A 256 -9.16 10.20 -24.75
CA ILE A 256 -8.81 11.40 -23.97
C ILE A 256 -9.62 12.57 -24.49
N PRO A 257 -10.62 13.09 -23.76
CA PRO A 257 -11.42 14.18 -24.28
C PRO A 257 -10.61 15.48 -24.31
N PRO A 258 -10.78 16.35 -25.34
CA PRO A 258 -10.08 17.65 -25.42
C PRO A 258 -10.35 18.59 -24.22
N THR A 259 -11.38 18.31 -23.44
CA THR A 259 -11.67 19.00 -22.16
C THR A 259 -10.68 18.66 -21.05
N MET A 260 -9.88 17.60 -21.17
CA MET A 260 -8.75 17.32 -20.27
C MET A 260 -7.55 18.23 -20.50
N LEU A 261 -7.53 18.95 -21.63
CA LEU A 261 -6.40 19.75 -22.05
C LEU A 261 -6.37 21.13 -21.37
N SER A 262 -5.16 21.69 -21.27
CA SER A 262 -4.97 23.09 -20.90
C SER A 262 -5.67 24.01 -21.90
N ARG A 263 -5.83 25.29 -21.52
CA ARG A 263 -6.50 26.28 -22.38
C ARG A 263 -5.82 26.41 -23.75
N THR A 264 -4.49 26.47 -23.78
CA THR A 264 -3.71 26.62 -25.02
C THR A 264 -3.84 25.40 -25.92
N ALA A 265 -3.67 24.19 -25.36
CA ALA A 265 -3.83 22.95 -26.13
C ALA A 265 -5.29 22.75 -26.60
N ARG A 266 -6.27 23.16 -25.81
CA ARG A 266 -7.68 23.13 -26.23
C ARG A 266 -7.95 24.07 -27.40
N GLU A 267 -7.36 25.27 -27.41
CA GLU A 267 -7.48 26.21 -28.52
C GLU A 267 -6.85 25.65 -29.81
N MET A 268 -5.69 25.00 -29.70
CA MET A 268 -5.04 24.29 -30.81
C MET A 268 -5.98 23.25 -31.42
N VAL A 269 -6.56 22.38 -30.60
CA VAL A 269 -7.49 21.33 -31.06
C VAL A 269 -8.75 21.93 -31.69
N LEU A 270 -9.31 22.99 -31.11
CA LEU A 270 -10.45 23.71 -31.68
C LEU A 270 -10.15 24.26 -33.08
N ARG A 271 -9.00 24.91 -33.25
CA ARG A 271 -8.56 25.46 -34.54
C ARG A 271 -8.32 24.34 -35.55
N PHE A 272 -7.67 23.26 -35.14
CA PHE A 272 -7.44 22.08 -35.98
C PHE A 272 -8.77 21.48 -36.46
N ASN A 273 -9.70 21.23 -35.54
CA ASN A 273 -11.02 20.66 -35.83
C ASN A 273 -11.83 21.58 -36.75
N LYS A 274 -11.75 22.90 -36.57
CA LYS A 274 -12.41 23.87 -37.46
C LYS A 274 -11.86 23.79 -38.88
N ALA A 275 -10.54 23.70 -39.04
CA ALA A 275 -9.90 23.57 -40.35
C ALA A 275 -10.25 22.21 -41.01
N ALA A 276 -10.14 21.11 -40.26
CA ALA A 276 -10.47 19.76 -40.73
C ALA A 276 -11.91 19.62 -41.24
N ALA A 277 -12.86 20.27 -40.56
CA ALA A 277 -14.26 20.20 -40.93
C ALA A 277 -14.62 20.89 -42.23
N LEU A 278 -13.78 21.81 -42.73
CA LEU A 278 -13.98 22.41 -44.05
C LEU A 278 -13.78 21.40 -45.19
N ARG A 279 -13.26 20.19 -44.89
CA ARG A 279 -13.00 19.11 -45.86
C ARG A 279 -12.21 19.58 -47.09
N ARG A 280 -11.34 20.58 -46.88
CA ARG A 280 -10.42 21.17 -47.86
C ARG A 280 -9.01 21.09 -47.29
N ARG A 281 -8.01 21.19 -48.16
CA ARG A 281 -6.61 21.33 -47.72
C ARG A 281 -6.49 22.52 -46.75
N PHE A 282 -5.63 22.37 -45.77
CA PHE A 282 -5.36 23.45 -44.84
C PHE A 282 -4.64 24.58 -45.58
N THR A 283 -4.97 25.83 -45.26
CA THR A 283 -4.27 26.98 -45.85
C THR A 283 -2.88 27.11 -45.23
N PRO A 284 -1.89 27.68 -45.94
CA PRO A 284 -0.56 27.95 -45.37
C PRO A 284 -0.60 28.71 -44.05
N GLU A 285 -1.53 29.68 -43.92
CA GLU A 285 -1.72 30.46 -42.70
C GLU A 285 -2.25 29.58 -41.56
N SER A 286 -3.20 28.69 -41.85
CA SER A 286 -3.74 27.75 -40.86
C SER A 286 -2.67 26.78 -40.37
N ILE A 287 -1.83 26.28 -41.30
CA ILE A 287 -0.69 25.41 -40.99
C ILE A 287 0.30 26.15 -40.10
N SER A 288 0.72 27.36 -40.49
CA SER A 288 1.70 28.15 -39.73
C SER A 288 1.23 28.46 -38.31
N VAL A 289 -0.04 28.83 -38.14
CA VAL A 289 -0.61 29.11 -36.82
C VAL A 289 -0.68 27.84 -35.97
N LEU A 290 -1.14 26.72 -36.53
CA LEU A 290 -1.26 25.48 -35.77
C LEU A 290 0.08 24.91 -35.36
N VAL A 291 1.10 24.96 -36.23
CA VAL A 291 2.47 24.54 -35.91
C VAL A 291 3.01 25.39 -34.77
N LYS A 292 2.87 26.72 -34.85
CA LYS A 292 3.34 27.61 -33.78
C LYS A 292 2.69 27.27 -32.43
N ILE A 293 1.37 27.10 -32.39
CA ILE A 293 0.68 26.78 -31.13
C ILE A 293 1.10 25.40 -30.62
N ALA A 294 1.30 24.42 -31.51
CA ALA A 294 1.79 23.10 -31.11
C ALA A 294 3.20 23.18 -30.51
N ASP A 295 4.10 23.96 -31.12
CA ASP A 295 5.45 24.21 -30.60
C ASP A 295 5.39 24.93 -29.24
N ASP A 296 4.52 25.94 -29.09
CA ASP A 296 4.30 26.64 -27.82
C ASP A 296 3.80 25.66 -26.74
N VAL A 297 2.86 24.77 -27.07
CA VAL A 297 2.38 23.72 -26.15
C VAL A 297 3.51 22.77 -25.74
N VAL A 298 4.37 22.35 -26.67
CA VAL A 298 5.51 21.47 -26.38
C VAL A 298 6.56 22.18 -25.53
N ALA A 299 6.81 23.47 -25.77
CA ALA A 299 7.82 24.25 -25.07
C ALA A 299 7.39 24.67 -23.65
N GLU A 300 6.12 25.05 -23.48
CA GLU A 300 5.63 25.62 -22.23
C GLU A 300 5.07 24.57 -21.26
N ASN A 301 4.64 23.41 -21.76
CA ASN A 301 3.72 22.57 -21.04
C ASN A 301 4.29 21.20 -20.66
N LYS A 302 4.03 20.81 -19.40
CA LYS A 302 4.44 19.51 -18.84
C LYS A 302 3.28 18.52 -18.71
N ASN A 303 2.07 18.91 -19.14
CA ASN A 303 0.93 18.01 -19.17
C ASN A 303 1.02 17.13 -20.41
N ALA A 304 1.13 15.83 -20.22
CA ALA A 304 1.32 14.96 -21.35
C ALA A 304 0.09 14.70 -22.21
N TYR A 305 -1.12 14.94 -21.69
CA TYR A 305 -2.28 14.97 -22.57
C TYR A 305 -2.15 16.10 -23.60
N ASP A 306 -1.60 17.25 -23.19
CA ASP A 306 -1.35 18.37 -24.10
C ASP A 306 -0.26 18.02 -25.12
N LEU A 307 0.83 17.36 -24.67
CA LEU A 307 1.90 16.89 -25.56
C LEU A 307 1.39 15.88 -26.59
N ALA A 308 0.61 14.88 -26.17
CA ALA A 308 0.08 13.87 -27.08
C ALA A 308 -0.86 14.47 -28.14
N TYR A 309 -1.64 15.50 -27.78
CA TYR A 309 -2.44 16.24 -28.76
C TYR A 309 -1.59 17.12 -29.67
N ALA A 310 -0.53 17.77 -29.15
CA ALA A 310 0.36 18.59 -29.96
C ALA A 310 1.13 17.76 -31.00
N GLU A 311 1.60 16.58 -30.60
CA GLU A 311 2.23 15.61 -31.49
C GLU A 311 1.25 15.12 -32.56
N ALA A 312 0.02 14.78 -32.17
CA ALA A 312 -1.01 14.32 -33.11
C ALA A 312 -1.37 15.42 -34.13
N VAL A 313 -1.53 16.67 -33.69
CA VAL A 313 -1.76 17.83 -34.56
C VAL A 313 -0.58 18.02 -35.52
N SER A 314 0.65 18.01 -35.00
CA SER A 314 1.87 18.19 -35.79
C SER A 314 2.02 17.12 -36.87
N LYS A 315 1.81 15.85 -36.51
CA LYS A 315 1.82 14.73 -37.46
C LYS A 315 0.76 14.90 -38.55
N ARG A 316 -0.47 15.29 -38.17
CA ARG A 316 -1.57 15.44 -39.11
C ARG A 316 -1.38 16.62 -40.08
N ILE A 317 -0.74 17.69 -39.61
CA ILE A 317 -0.32 18.82 -40.45
C ILE A 317 0.77 18.38 -41.44
N GLN A 318 1.77 17.62 -40.99
CA GLN A 318 2.81 17.08 -41.88
C GLN A 318 2.18 16.22 -43.00
N GLU A 319 1.24 15.34 -42.64
CA GLU A 319 0.50 14.53 -43.61
C GLU A 319 -0.25 15.39 -44.64
N GLU A 320 -0.85 16.52 -44.24
CA GLU A 320 -1.53 17.44 -45.16
C GLU A 320 -0.57 18.24 -46.05
N ILE A 321 0.59 18.63 -45.54
CA ILE A 321 1.63 19.32 -46.35
C ILE A 321 2.11 18.40 -47.49
N PHE A 322 2.34 17.12 -47.17
CA PHE A 322 2.86 16.14 -48.14
C PHE A 322 1.76 15.37 -48.90
N ARG A 323 0.49 15.69 -48.66
CA ARG A 323 -0.65 15.07 -49.36
C ARG A 323 -0.55 15.38 -50.86
N ARG A 324 -0.38 14.35 -51.69
CA ARG A 324 -0.34 14.49 -53.16
C ARG A 324 -1.68 15.04 -53.69
N PRO A 325 -1.67 15.89 -54.74
CA PRO A 325 -2.86 16.49 -55.35
C PRO A 325 -4.01 15.52 -55.57
#